data_AF-A0A7I4C4K2-F1
#
_entry.id   AF-A0A7I4C4K2-F1
#
_cell.length_a   1.000
_cell.length_b   1.000
_cell.length_c   1.000
_cell.angle_alpha   90.00
_cell.angle_beta   90.00
_cell.angle_gamma   90.00
#
_symmetry.space_group_name_H-M   'P 1'
#
loop_
_entity.id
_entity.type
_entity.pdbx_description
1 polymer ?
#
loop_
_entity_poly.entity_id
_entity_poly.type
_entity_poly.pdbx_seq_one_letter_code
_entity_poly.pdbx_strand_id
1 'polypeptide(L)'
;MVQIVEFRVIMPLLLEEYRVAQMYMVNKIQEQQTGGGEGVEVLINKPFENEEFGRGQYTSKIYHLQSKIPSWLSAFVSTKFMYIEEEAWNAFPKCKTVLKCPYLNRFKLTIETIHVADNGNTVNAHNLDKDALALRKVEYLDIASNVKDYWNYVIGGPEIDLTKFKSEITGRGPLAPGWQVRLLPKLKHATRL
;
A
#
# COMPACT_ATOMS: atom_id res chain seq x y z
N MET A 1 8.49 17.75 -13.67
CA MET A 1 9.39 16.60 -13.50
C MET A 1 8.61 15.51 -12.78
N VAL A 2 8.56 14.29 -13.32
CA VAL A 2 7.89 13.15 -12.68
C VAL A 2 8.92 12.44 -11.81
N GLN A 3 8.53 12.05 -10.59
CA GLN A 3 9.36 11.25 -9.70
C GLN A 3 8.83 9.82 -9.69
N ILE A 4 9.73 8.84 -9.76
CA ILE A 4 9.39 7.41 -9.73
C ILE A 4 10.18 6.79 -8.58
N VAL A 5 9.46 6.27 -7.59
CA VAL A 5 10.03 5.56 -6.45
C VAL A 5 9.36 4.19 -6.35
N GLU A 6 10.17 3.13 -6.30
CA GLU A 6 9.73 1.75 -6.12
C GLU A 6 10.04 1.32 -4.69
N PHE A 7 9.00 1.16 -3.88
CA PHE A 7 9.11 0.63 -2.52
C PHE A 7 9.01 -0.89 -2.52
N ARG A 8 10.05 -1.56 -2.02
CA ARG A 8 10.09 -3.02 -1.87
C ARG A 8 9.80 -3.38 -0.42
N VAL A 9 8.63 -3.96 -0.19
CA VAL A 9 8.19 -4.43 1.13
C VAL A 9 8.26 -5.95 1.16
N ILE A 10 9.29 -6.48 1.82
CA ILE A 10 9.41 -7.94 2.02
C ILE A 10 8.42 -8.34 3.11
N MET A 11 7.75 -9.49 2.94
CA MET A 11 6.75 -9.99 3.88
C MET A 11 7.10 -11.41 4.35
N PRO A 12 6.92 -11.74 5.64
CA PRO A 12 7.11 -13.10 6.18
C PRO A 12 5.92 -14.03 5.85
N LEU A 13 5.37 -13.93 4.64
CA LEU A 13 4.16 -14.62 4.18
C LEU A 13 4.41 -15.22 2.80
N LEU A 14 3.78 -16.36 2.52
CA LEU A 14 3.67 -16.86 1.15
C LEU A 14 2.76 -15.95 0.33
N LEU A 15 2.93 -15.96 -0.98
CA LEU A 15 2.14 -15.13 -1.90
C LEU A 15 0.63 -15.35 -1.75
N GLU A 16 0.19 -16.60 -1.61
CA GLU A 16 -1.22 -16.95 -1.40
C GLU A 16 -1.75 -16.51 -0.03
N GLU A 17 -0.91 -16.57 1.02
CA GLU A 17 -1.29 -16.07 2.34
C GLU A 17 -1.45 -14.55 2.32
N TYR A 18 -0.54 -13.84 1.63
CA TYR A 18 -0.63 -12.40 1.46
C TYR A 18 -1.90 -12.01 0.71
N ARG A 19 -2.29 -12.76 -0.34
CA ARG A 19 -3.54 -12.53 -1.08
C ARG A 19 -4.76 -12.54 -0.15
N VAL A 20 -4.86 -13.56 0.71
CA VAL A 20 -5.96 -13.68 1.69
C VAL A 20 -5.89 -12.54 2.72
N ALA A 21 -4.69 -12.27 3.26
CA ALA A 21 -4.49 -11.20 4.24
C ALA A 21 -4.84 -9.82 3.69
N GLN A 22 -4.44 -9.51 2.44
CA GLN A 22 -4.76 -8.24 1.78
C GLN A 22 -6.26 -8.06 1.64
N MET A 23 -6.99 -9.09 1.20
CA MET A 23 -8.45 -9.01 1.07
C MET A 23 -9.12 -8.76 2.42
N TYR A 24 -8.69 -9.48 3.47
CA TYR A 24 -9.17 -9.24 4.84
C TYR A 24 -8.89 -7.81 5.30
N MET A 25 -7.66 -7.31 5.11
CA MET A 25 -7.28 -5.95 5.52
C MET A 25 -8.05 -4.88 4.76
N VAL A 26 -8.27 -5.06 3.46
CA VAL A 26 -9.09 -4.14 2.65
C VAL A 26 -10.52 -4.09 3.19
N ASN A 27 -11.15 -5.24 3.44
CA ASN A 27 -12.51 -5.30 3.98
C ASN A 27 -12.59 -4.65 5.37
N LYS A 28 -11.64 -4.96 6.26
CA LYS A 28 -11.58 -4.37 7.60
C LYS A 28 -11.41 -2.85 7.58
N ILE A 29 -10.55 -2.33 6.69
CA ILE A 29 -10.38 -0.88 6.50
C ILE A 29 -11.67 -0.25 5.97
N GLN A 30 -12.34 -0.91 5.02
CA GLN A 30 -13.62 -0.43 4.50
C GLN A 30 -14.69 -0.34 5.60
N GLU A 31 -14.82 -1.36 6.45
CA GLU A 31 -15.74 -1.35 7.60
C GLU A 31 -15.45 -0.19 8.55
N GLN A 32 -14.16 0.04 8.89
CA GLN A 32 -13.75 1.14 9.76
C GLN A 32 -14.00 2.52 9.14
N GLN A 33 -13.90 2.65 7.81
CA GLN A 33 -14.16 3.90 7.10
C GLN A 33 -15.65 4.23 6.98
N THR A 34 -16.55 3.24 7.07
CA THR A 34 -17.99 3.42 6.81
C THR A 34 -18.74 4.09 7.98
N GLY A 35 -18.09 4.29 9.15
CA GLY A 35 -18.74 4.79 10.38
C GLY A 35 -18.35 6.18 10.87
N GLY A 36 -17.35 6.84 10.28
CA GLY A 36 -16.84 8.14 10.73
C GLY A 36 -17.09 9.21 9.68
N GLY A 37 -17.99 10.16 9.96
CA GLY A 37 -18.46 11.21 9.04
C GLY A 37 -17.42 12.22 8.52
N GLU A 38 -16.12 11.90 8.53
CA GLU A 38 -15.09 12.70 7.87
C GLU A 38 -14.06 11.84 7.13
N GLY A 39 -13.78 12.22 5.88
CA GLY A 39 -12.48 12.01 5.25
C GLY A 39 -12.45 11.10 4.03
N VAL A 40 -13.33 10.10 3.91
CA VAL A 40 -13.38 9.18 2.76
C VAL A 40 -14.83 8.82 2.41
N GLU A 41 -15.23 9.10 1.18
CA GLU A 41 -16.53 8.75 0.62
C GLU A 41 -16.33 7.68 -0.46
N VAL A 42 -16.97 6.52 -0.32
CA VAL A 42 -16.89 5.45 -1.33
C VAL A 42 -18.03 5.63 -2.32
N LEU A 43 -17.70 5.99 -3.57
CA LEU A 43 -18.67 6.22 -4.64
C LEU A 43 -19.05 4.92 -5.37
N ILE A 44 -18.05 4.10 -5.67
CA ILE A 44 -18.21 2.85 -6.41
C ILE A 44 -17.39 1.77 -5.73
N ASN A 45 -17.99 0.60 -5.57
CA ASN A 45 -17.30 -0.61 -5.16
C ASN A 45 -17.93 -1.79 -5.92
N LYS A 46 -17.29 -2.25 -7.00
CA LYS A 46 -17.84 -3.30 -7.86
C LYS A 46 -16.76 -4.23 -8.40
N PRO A 47 -17.09 -5.50 -8.69
CA PRO A 47 -16.20 -6.37 -9.44
C PRO A 47 -15.97 -5.83 -10.85
N PHE A 48 -14.81 -6.11 -11.43
CA PHE A 48 -14.49 -5.82 -12.82
C PHE A 48 -13.70 -6.98 -13.46
N GLU A 49 -13.69 -7.00 -14.79
CA GLU A 49 -12.86 -7.89 -15.60
C GLU A 49 -12.35 -7.11 -16.81
N ASN A 50 -11.04 -7.09 -17.05
CA ASN A 50 -10.44 -6.47 -18.24
C ASN A 50 -9.16 -7.20 -18.68
N GLU A 51 -8.63 -6.85 -19.86
CA GLU A 51 -7.44 -7.50 -20.43
C GLU A 51 -6.14 -7.16 -19.69
N GLU A 52 -6.03 -5.94 -19.12
CA GLU A 52 -4.80 -5.45 -18.49
C GLU A 52 -4.55 -6.08 -17.11
N PHE A 53 -5.60 -6.21 -16.30
CA PHE A 53 -5.55 -6.65 -14.90
C PHE A 53 -6.25 -8.00 -14.66
N GLY A 54 -7.07 -8.47 -15.60
CA GLY A 54 -7.92 -9.64 -15.39
C GLY A 54 -9.12 -9.31 -14.50
N ARG A 55 -9.50 -10.24 -13.62
CA ARG A 55 -10.62 -10.10 -12.69
C ARG A 55 -10.17 -9.48 -11.38
N GLY A 56 -10.94 -8.52 -10.87
CA GLY A 56 -10.63 -7.86 -9.61
C GLY A 56 -11.78 -7.02 -9.06
N GLN A 57 -11.46 -6.17 -8.09
CA GLN A 57 -12.38 -5.20 -7.49
C GLN A 57 -11.99 -3.78 -7.88
N TYR A 58 -12.95 -3.04 -8.42
CA TYR A 58 -12.82 -1.63 -8.75
C TYR A 58 -13.45 -0.80 -7.63
N THR A 59 -12.71 0.17 -7.12
CA THR A 59 -13.23 1.15 -6.17
C THR A 59 -12.99 2.56 -6.64
N SER A 60 -13.98 3.43 -6.47
CA SER A 60 -13.84 4.87 -6.60
C SER A 60 -14.16 5.53 -5.27
N LYS A 61 -13.26 6.38 -4.79
CA LYS A 61 -13.41 7.09 -3.53
C LYS A 61 -13.11 8.59 -3.69
N ILE A 62 -13.71 9.40 -2.84
CA ILE A 62 -13.35 10.80 -2.64
C ILE A 62 -12.76 10.95 -1.24
N TYR A 63 -11.53 11.45 -1.15
CA TYR A 63 -10.92 11.85 0.11
C TYR A 63 -11.20 13.31 0.36
N HIS A 64 -11.96 13.63 1.40
CA HIS A 64 -12.24 15.00 1.82
C HIS A 64 -11.13 15.48 2.76
N LEU A 65 -10.35 16.47 2.32
CA LEU A 65 -9.14 16.92 3.00
C LEU A 65 -9.37 18.10 3.94
N GLN A 66 -10.57 18.68 3.99
CA GLN A 66 -10.83 19.97 4.64
C GLN A 66 -10.40 20.04 6.12
N SER A 67 -10.51 18.94 6.88
CA SER A 67 -10.04 18.86 8.28
C SER A 67 -8.57 18.42 8.44
N LYS A 68 -7.88 18.09 7.34
CA LYS A 68 -6.51 17.54 7.32
C LYS A 68 -5.46 18.49 6.74
N ILE A 69 -5.85 19.61 6.14
CA ILE A 69 -4.91 20.59 5.58
C ILE A 69 -4.40 21.52 6.70
N PRO A 70 -3.10 21.88 6.74
CA PRO A 70 -2.60 22.89 7.67
C PRO A 70 -3.40 24.20 7.58
N SER A 71 -3.73 24.81 8.73
CA SER A 71 -4.61 25.99 8.78
C SER A 71 -4.08 27.21 8.02
N TRP A 72 -2.76 27.32 7.86
CA TRP A 72 -2.16 28.38 7.04
C TRP A 72 -2.48 28.20 5.56
N LEU A 73 -2.63 26.96 5.07
CA LEU A 73 -2.93 26.66 3.68
C LEU A 73 -4.44 26.75 3.39
N SER A 74 -5.31 26.44 4.36
CA SER A 74 -6.77 26.59 4.21
C SER A 74 -7.23 28.04 4.01
N ALA A 75 -6.42 29.03 4.42
CA ALA A 75 -6.71 30.45 4.21
C ALA A 75 -6.54 30.91 2.75
N PHE A 76 -5.75 30.18 1.95
CA PHE A 76 -5.44 30.55 0.55
C PHE A 76 -6.03 29.56 -0.46
N VAL A 77 -6.48 28.39 -0.02
CA VAL A 77 -6.99 27.33 -0.88
C VAL A 77 -8.52 27.30 -0.81
N SER A 78 -9.18 27.49 -1.96
CA SER A 78 -10.64 27.35 -2.06
C SER A 78 -11.10 25.94 -1.64
N THR A 79 -12.29 25.85 -1.03
CA THR A 79 -12.93 24.57 -0.66
C THR A 79 -13.06 23.60 -1.83
N LYS A 80 -13.09 24.12 -3.07
CA LYS A 80 -13.10 23.34 -4.31
C LYS A 80 -11.86 22.44 -4.46
N PHE A 81 -10.70 22.83 -3.94
CA PHE A 81 -9.46 22.03 -4.03
C PHE A 81 -9.32 21.01 -2.89
N MET A 82 -10.28 20.94 -1.96
CA MET A 82 -10.12 20.19 -0.70
C MET A 82 -10.58 18.74 -0.82
N TYR A 83 -10.52 18.14 -2.00
CA TYR A 83 -10.71 16.71 -2.16
C TYR A 83 -9.80 16.08 -3.22
N ILE A 84 -9.54 14.79 -3.04
CA ILE A 84 -8.79 13.94 -3.96
C ILE A 84 -9.72 12.81 -4.40
N GLU A 85 -9.79 12.58 -5.70
CA GLU A 85 -10.46 11.41 -6.28
C GLU A 85 -9.45 10.27 -6.37
N GLU A 86 -9.84 9.11 -5.87
CA GLU A 86 -9.12 7.85 -6.01
C GLU A 86 -9.90 6.90 -6.90
N GLU A 87 -9.22 6.32 -7.87
CA GLU A 87 -9.67 5.16 -8.63
C GLU A 87 -8.67 4.03 -8.38
N ALA A 88 -9.15 2.87 -7.93
CA ALA A 88 -8.30 1.72 -7.66
C ALA A 88 -8.83 0.45 -8.35
N TRP A 89 -7.92 -0.28 -8.99
CA TRP A 89 -8.11 -1.58 -9.62
C TRP A 89 -7.30 -2.61 -8.84
N ASN A 90 -7.98 -3.37 -7.98
CA ASN A 90 -7.35 -4.39 -7.14
C ASN A 90 -7.54 -5.77 -7.78
N ALA A 91 -6.51 -6.27 -8.46
CA ALA A 91 -6.56 -7.53 -9.20
C ALA A 91 -5.28 -8.35 -8.95
N PHE A 92 -5.20 -8.96 -7.76
CA PHE A 92 -4.04 -9.71 -7.31
C PHE A 92 -3.51 -10.65 -8.42
N PRO A 93 -2.19 -10.61 -8.74
CA PRO A 93 -1.12 -9.98 -7.98
C PRO A 93 -0.83 -8.51 -8.35
N LYS A 94 -1.61 -7.88 -9.23
CA LYS A 94 -1.42 -6.50 -9.66
C LYS A 94 -2.48 -5.58 -9.10
N CYS A 95 -2.06 -4.47 -8.53
CA CYS A 95 -2.98 -3.42 -8.12
C CYS A 95 -2.54 -2.10 -8.73
N LYS A 96 -3.50 -1.25 -9.06
CA LYS A 96 -3.25 0.11 -9.51
C LYS A 96 -4.18 1.05 -8.79
N THR A 97 -3.63 2.12 -8.25
CA THR A 97 -4.39 3.20 -7.63
C THR A 97 -3.94 4.51 -8.25
N VAL A 98 -4.90 5.31 -8.70
CA VAL A 98 -4.67 6.65 -9.25
C VAL A 98 -5.38 7.65 -8.36
N LEU A 99 -4.60 8.56 -7.77
CA LEU A 99 -5.11 9.70 -7.03
C LEU A 99 -4.93 10.97 -7.87
N LYS A 100 -6.01 11.72 -8.03
CA LYS A 100 -6.04 12.97 -8.80
C LYS A 100 -6.83 14.03 -8.03
N CYS A 101 -6.46 15.29 -8.21
CA CYS A 101 -7.27 16.42 -7.76
C CYS A 101 -7.84 17.10 -9.00
N PRO A 102 -9.18 17.11 -9.22
CA PRO A 102 -9.79 17.64 -10.45
C PRO A 102 -9.39 19.07 -10.78
N TYR A 103 -9.08 19.87 -9.76
CA TYR A 103 -8.72 21.27 -9.90
C TYR A 103 -7.20 21.52 -10.01
N LEU A 104 -6.38 20.51 -9.72
CA LEU A 104 -4.93 20.56 -9.92
C LEU A 104 -4.59 19.60 -11.06
N ASN A 105 -4.80 20.04 -12.29
CA ASN A 105 -4.57 19.26 -13.51
C ASN A 105 -3.17 18.63 -13.65
N ARG A 106 -2.15 19.16 -12.94
CA ARG A 106 -0.78 18.62 -12.90
C ARG A 106 -0.53 17.65 -11.75
N PHE A 107 -1.41 17.58 -10.76
CA PHE A 107 -1.29 16.67 -9.62
C PHE A 107 -1.88 15.31 -9.97
N LYS A 108 -1.01 14.31 -10.08
CA LYS A 108 -1.38 12.91 -10.24
C LYS A 108 -0.39 12.06 -9.47
N LEU A 109 -0.91 11.24 -8.58
CA LEU A 109 -0.15 10.18 -7.91
C LEU A 109 -0.67 8.84 -8.45
N THR A 110 0.23 7.99 -8.91
CA THR A 110 -0.11 6.64 -9.36
C THR A 110 0.73 5.66 -8.57
N ILE A 111 0.05 4.72 -7.93
CA ILE A 111 0.64 3.64 -7.15
C ILE A 111 0.34 2.36 -7.93
N GLU A 112 1.38 1.72 -8.44
CA GLU A 112 1.26 0.40 -9.06
C GLU A 112 2.00 -0.59 -8.17
N THR A 113 1.32 -1.68 -7.84
CA THR A 113 1.84 -2.73 -6.96
C THR A 113 1.84 -4.04 -7.71
N ILE A 114 2.95 -4.77 -7.64
CA ILE A 114 3.04 -6.16 -8.07
C ILE A 114 3.50 -7.04 -6.91
N HIS A 115 2.74 -8.09 -6.63
CA HIS A 115 3.09 -9.07 -5.63
C HIS A 115 3.90 -10.21 -6.27
N VAL A 116 5.15 -10.37 -5.85
CA VAL A 116 6.09 -11.37 -6.39
C VAL A 116 6.49 -12.34 -5.29
N ALA A 117 6.56 -13.63 -5.61
CA ALA A 117 7.02 -14.67 -4.69
C ALA A 117 8.56 -14.72 -4.60
N ASP A 118 9.18 -13.60 -4.23
CA ASP A 118 10.62 -13.47 -4.03
C ASP A 118 10.95 -12.55 -2.82
N ASN A 119 12.24 -12.30 -2.61
CA ASN A 119 12.71 -11.38 -1.55
C ASN A 119 12.99 -9.97 -2.08
N GLY A 120 12.19 -9.49 -3.04
CA GLY A 120 12.38 -8.18 -3.66
C GLY A 120 13.65 -8.11 -4.51
N ASN A 121 13.97 -9.19 -5.22
CA ASN A 121 15.17 -9.30 -6.06
C ASN A 121 14.85 -9.14 -7.55
N THR A 122 13.60 -9.34 -7.95
CA THR A 122 13.14 -9.16 -9.32
C THR A 122 13.45 -7.75 -9.79
N VAL A 123 14.26 -7.67 -10.85
CA VAL A 123 14.65 -6.41 -11.47
C VAL A 123 13.53 -5.99 -12.42
N ASN A 124 13.09 -4.73 -12.33
CA ASN A 124 12.08 -4.15 -13.21
C ASN A 124 10.76 -4.95 -13.28
N ALA A 125 10.20 -5.32 -12.12
CA ALA A 125 8.97 -6.13 -12.04
C ALA A 125 7.76 -5.49 -12.75
N HIS A 126 7.75 -4.15 -12.88
CA HIS A 126 6.73 -3.39 -13.59
C HIS A 126 6.96 -3.30 -15.11
N ASN A 127 8.06 -3.85 -15.62
CA ASN A 127 8.46 -3.76 -17.02
C ASN A 127 8.48 -2.31 -17.54
N LEU A 128 9.06 -1.40 -16.75
CA LEU A 128 9.25 -0.01 -17.13
C LEU A 128 10.16 0.09 -18.36
N ASP A 129 9.89 1.08 -19.21
CA ASP A 129 10.79 1.43 -20.30
C ASP A 129 12.14 1.97 -19.78
N LYS A 130 13.11 2.15 -20.69
CA LYS A 130 14.47 2.55 -20.32
C LYS A 130 14.54 3.89 -19.60
N ASP A 131 13.72 4.85 -20.00
CA ASP A 131 13.76 6.22 -19.47
C ASP A 131 13.14 6.27 -18.07
N ALA A 132 11.97 5.64 -17.90
CA ALA A 132 11.32 5.48 -16.61
C ALA A 132 12.17 4.66 -15.63
N LEU A 133 12.79 3.58 -16.11
CA LEU A 133 13.68 2.74 -15.31
C LEU A 133 14.93 3.49 -14.86
N ALA A 134 15.48 4.38 -15.69
CA ALA A 134 16.62 5.23 -15.33
C ALA A 134 16.27 6.29 -14.29
N LEU A 135 15.04 6.80 -14.28
CA LEU A 135 14.55 7.76 -13.28
C LEU A 135 14.14 7.09 -11.96
N ARG A 136 13.91 5.78 -11.96
CA ARG A 136 13.40 5.03 -10.81
C ARG A 136 14.43 4.95 -9.68
N LYS A 137 14.03 5.40 -8.49
CA LYS A 137 14.73 5.11 -7.24
C LYS A 137 14.10 3.89 -6.56
N VAL A 138 14.91 2.93 -6.11
CA VAL A 138 14.43 1.75 -5.36
C VAL A 138 14.72 1.96 -3.88
N GLU A 139 13.71 1.73 -3.03
CA GLU A 139 13.83 1.79 -1.57
C GLU A 139 13.27 0.51 -0.93
N TYR A 140 14.00 -0.05 0.03
CA TYR A 140 13.56 -1.23 0.78
C TYR A 140 12.96 -0.78 2.11
N LEU A 141 11.72 -1.20 2.37
CA LEU A 141 11.03 -0.89 3.62
C LEU A 141 11.08 -2.11 4.55
N ASP A 142 11.68 -1.93 5.72
CA ASP A 142 11.70 -2.95 6.77
C ASP A 142 10.50 -2.75 7.70
N ILE A 143 9.53 -3.67 7.63
CA ILE A 143 8.34 -3.66 8.49
C ILE A 143 8.66 -3.86 9.98
N ALA A 144 9.84 -4.39 10.31
CA ALA A 144 10.31 -4.54 11.69
C ALA A 144 11.19 -3.36 12.15
N SER A 145 11.35 -2.33 11.32
CA SER A 145 12.10 -1.13 11.68
C SER A 145 11.48 -0.42 12.87
N ASN A 146 12.31 -0.06 13.84
CA ASN A 146 11.94 0.74 15.01
C ASN A 146 12.39 2.20 14.89
N VAL A 147 12.76 2.65 13.69
CA VAL A 147 13.14 4.04 13.43
C VAL A 147 11.99 4.94 13.82
N LYS A 148 12.24 5.89 14.72
CA LYS A 148 11.27 6.90 15.16
C LYS A 148 11.52 8.21 14.42
N ASP A 149 11.07 8.27 13.17
CA ASP A 149 11.10 9.49 12.39
C ASP A 149 9.88 10.38 12.66
N TYR A 150 9.83 11.54 11.99
CA TYR A 150 8.71 12.47 12.08
C TYR A 150 7.36 11.79 11.76
N TRP A 151 7.34 10.89 10.77
CA TRP A 151 6.12 10.21 10.36
C TRP A 151 5.61 9.24 11.43
N ASN A 152 6.50 8.53 12.12
CA ASN A 152 6.11 7.71 13.27
C ASN A 152 5.41 8.52 14.36
N TYR A 153 5.87 9.75 14.64
CA TYR A 153 5.19 10.65 15.58
C TYR A 153 3.80 11.07 15.07
N VAL A 154 3.69 11.43 13.78
CA VAL A 154 2.43 11.90 13.18
C VAL A 154 1.37 10.79 13.10
N ILE A 155 1.77 9.56 12.77
CA ILE A 155 0.84 8.44 12.55
C ILE A 155 0.65 7.54 13.79
N GLY A 156 1.32 7.84 14.90
CA GLY A 156 1.16 7.14 16.19
C GLY A 156 2.01 5.86 16.35
N GLY A 157 2.88 5.55 15.39
CA GLY A 157 3.69 4.32 15.38
C GLY A 157 2.84 3.05 15.29
N PRO A 158 3.47 1.87 15.10
CA PRO A 158 2.73 0.61 15.10
C PRO A 158 2.31 0.22 16.52
N GLU A 159 1.07 -0.26 16.69
CA GLU A 159 0.59 -0.84 17.95
C GLU A 159 1.33 -2.14 18.31
N ILE A 160 1.80 -2.87 17.29
CA ILE A 160 2.48 -4.16 17.43
C ILE A 160 3.95 -4.01 17.06
N ASP A 161 4.82 -4.31 18.02
CA ASP A 161 6.27 -4.42 17.79
C ASP A 161 6.60 -5.79 17.17
N LEU A 162 6.82 -5.82 15.85
CA LEU A 162 7.14 -7.05 15.11
C LEU A 162 8.49 -7.68 15.53
N THR A 163 9.37 -6.94 16.22
CA THR A 163 10.61 -7.51 16.79
C THR A 163 10.36 -8.33 18.06
N LYS A 164 9.14 -8.27 18.61
CA LYS A 164 8.70 -9.00 19.81
C LYS A 164 7.51 -9.91 19.54
N PHE A 165 6.70 -9.59 18.53
CA PHE A 165 5.51 -10.36 18.19
C PHE A 165 5.85 -11.76 17.68
N LYS A 166 5.14 -12.76 18.20
CA LYS A 166 5.14 -14.12 17.67
C LYS A 166 3.70 -14.60 17.50
N SER A 167 3.37 -15.07 16.30
CA SER A 167 2.06 -15.65 16.02
C SER A 167 1.90 -16.96 16.81
N GLU A 168 0.85 -17.07 17.60
CA GLU A 168 0.52 -18.31 18.34
C GLU A 168 0.12 -19.45 17.40
N ILE A 169 -0.57 -19.12 16.30
CA ILE A 169 -1.07 -20.10 15.31
C ILE A 169 0.05 -20.64 14.43
N THR A 170 0.88 -19.75 13.88
CA THR A 170 1.89 -20.13 12.87
C THR A 170 3.30 -20.27 13.42
N GLY A 171 3.54 -19.78 14.64
CA GLY A 171 4.88 -19.68 15.23
C GLY A 171 5.82 -18.67 14.55
N ARG A 172 5.35 -17.90 13.56
CA ARG A 172 6.14 -16.88 12.86
C ARG A 172 6.48 -15.71 13.77
N GLY A 173 7.64 -15.10 13.53
CA GLY A 173 8.21 -14.07 14.40
C GLY A 173 8.89 -14.64 15.64
N PRO A 174 9.57 -13.80 16.44
CA PRO A 174 9.81 -12.38 16.21
C PRO A 174 10.74 -12.10 15.02
N LEU A 175 10.58 -10.91 14.41
CA LEU A 175 11.41 -10.46 13.30
C LEU A 175 12.69 -9.78 13.83
N ALA A 176 13.74 -10.57 14.01
CA ALA A 176 15.06 -10.09 14.43
C ALA A 176 15.80 -9.37 13.29
N PRO A 177 16.86 -8.57 13.57
CA PRO A 177 17.67 -7.94 12.54
C PRO A 177 18.16 -8.92 11.46
N GLY A 178 17.93 -8.56 10.19
CA GLY A 178 18.22 -9.39 9.02
C GLY A 178 17.25 -10.56 8.82
N TRP A 179 16.03 -10.49 9.35
CA TRP A 179 15.00 -11.53 9.19
C TRP A 179 14.69 -11.84 7.72
N GLN A 180 14.77 -10.84 6.84
CA GLN A 180 14.47 -10.95 5.41
C GLN A 180 15.33 -12.01 4.71
N VAL A 181 16.60 -12.13 5.11
CA VAL A 181 17.54 -13.12 4.54
C VAL A 181 17.26 -14.53 5.07
N ARG A 182 16.79 -14.64 6.32
CA ARG A 182 16.64 -15.91 7.05
C ARG A 182 15.31 -16.64 6.81
N LEU A 183 14.36 -16.03 6.10
CA LEU A 183 13.04 -16.62 5.87
C LEU A 183 13.00 -17.71 4.80
N LEU A 184 13.93 -17.69 3.85
CA LEU A 184 13.98 -18.62 2.70
C LEU A 184 13.95 -20.12 3.08
N PRO A 185 14.59 -20.59 4.17
CA PRO A 185 14.54 -22.01 4.54
C PRO A 185 13.21 -22.43 5.19
N LYS A 186 12.47 -21.51 5.83
CA LYS A 186 11.34 -21.86 6.71
C LYS A 186 9.98 -21.85 6.02
N LEU A 187 9.79 -21.05 4.98
CA LEU A 187 8.51 -20.96 4.27
C LEU A 187 8.21 -22.18 3.38
N LYS A 188 9.23 -22.98 3.01
CA LYS A 188 9.05 -24.23 2.25
C LYS A 188 8.43 -25.38 3.06
N HIS A 189 8.43 -25.31 4.39
CA HIS A 189 8.02 -26.41 5.27
C HIS A 189 6.68 -26.18 6.00
N ALA A 190 6.04 -25.02 5.82
CA ALA A 190 4.80 -24.67 6.51
C ALA A 190 3.52 -25.19 5.82
N THR A 191 3.63 -25.90 4.69
CA THR A 191 2.48 -26.36 3.86
C THR A 191 1.82 -27.64 4.39
N ARG A 192 1.76 -27.84 5.70
CA ARG A 192 0.98 -28.93 6.32
C ARG A 192 0.16 -28.40 7.49
N LEU A 193 -0.89 -27.65 7.17
CA LEU A 193 -2.08 -27.49 8.00
C LEU A 193 -3.29 -27.55 7.07
#